data_AF-A0A627NRA8-F1
#
_entry.id   AF-A0A627NRA8-F1
#
_cell.length_a   1.000
_cell.length_b   1.000
_cell.length_c   1.000
_cell.angle_alpha   90.00
_cell.angle_beta   90.00
_cell.angle_gamma   90.00
#
_symmetry.space_group_name_H-M   'P 1'
#
loop_
_entity.id
_entity.type
_entity.pdbx_description
1 polymer ?
#
loop_
_entity_poly.entity_id
_entity_poly.type
_entity_poly.pdbx_seq_one_letter_code
_entity_poly.pdbx_strand_id
1 'polypeptide(L)'
;MTAKDQFAAHVGLDWADKKHDVCVQFKNGDRIFHVIEHTPEALDSWLNELHQRAKGRIAIAVELKKGPVVYALQKYPFVTVFPVHALSLARYRQAFWPSGAKDDPQDAELALDLMLRYPHKIKAIEVDNPDIRLLQQLVEQRRLLVEDKRRFVNRLINTLKQYYPQPLEWFSHRDSSLFCELIIRWPSLQQLKRARSDTVRHFMNAKGGPAVAYTEQRVASIASAIPLTTDKTVI
;
A
#
# COMPACT_ATOMS: atom_id res chain seq x y z
N MET A 1 -1.13 -33.64 -21.05
CA MET A 1 -0.86 -32.32 -21.66
C MET A 1 -0.28 -31.43 -20.59
N THR A 2 0.94 -30.92 -20.79
CA THR A 2 1.51 -29.94 -19.84
C THR A 2 0.79 -28.61 -20.03
N ALA A 3 0.75 -27.76 -18.99
CA ALA A 3 0.07 -26.45 -19.05
C ALA A 3 0.52 -25.57 -20.24
N LYS A 4 1.71 -25.82 -20.80
CA LYS A 4 2.26 -25.18 -22.01
C LYS A 4 1.41 -25.39 -23.27
N ASP A 5 0.71 -26.51 -23.41
CA ASP A 5 -0.02 -26.84 -24.65
C ASP A 5 -1.35 -26.07 -24.79
N GLN A 6 -1.84 -25.49 -23.68
CA GLN A 6 -3.13 -24.80 -23.59
C GLN A 6 -3.09 -23.36 -24.12
N PHE A 7 -1.91 -22.72 -24.17
CA PHE A 7 -1.77 -21.31 -24.53
C PHE A 7 -1.08 -21.13 -25.88
N ALA A 8 -1.64 -20.26 -26.72
CA ALA A 8 -1.12 -19.93 -28.05
C ALA A 8 0.06 -18.95 -28.00
N ALA A 9 0.15 -18.15 -26.93
CA ALA A 9 1.29 -17.30 -26.64
C ALA A 9 1.54 -17.22 -25.12
N HIS A 10 2.79 -17.04 -24.75
CA HIS A 10 3.25 -16.80 -23.38
C HIS A 10 3.89 -15.43 -23.35
N VAL A 11 3.53 -14.62 -22.36
CA VAL A 11 4.00 -13.25 -22.21
C VAL A 11 4.61 -13.13 -20.83
N GLY A 12 5.74 -12.46 -20.71
CA GLY A 12 6.13 -11.83 -19.45
C GLY A 12 5.95 -10.33 -19.58
N LEU A 13 5.38 -9.72 -18.54
CA LEU A 13 5.01 -8.32 -18.48
C LEU A 13 5.61 -7.69 -17.23
N ASP A 14 6.44 -6.68 -17.45
CA ASP A 14 6.94 -5.80 -16.41
C ASP A 14 6.11 -4.51 -16.36
N TRP A 15 5.46 -4.26 -15.22
CA TRP A 15 4.50 -3.17 -15.07
C TRP A 15 5.13 -2.00 -14.30
N ALA A 16 5.47 -0.92 -15.00
CA ALA A 16 5.96 0.32 -14.39
C ALA A 16 5.05 1.53 -14.65
N ASP A 17 5.29 2.63 -13.92
CA ASP A 17 4.44 3.84 -13.91
C ASP A 17 4.44 4.67 -15.21
N LYS A 18 5.41 4.42 -16.11
CA LYS A 18 5.59 5.19 -17.35
C LYS A 18 5.36 4.38 -18.62
N LYS A 19 5.78 3.12 -18.58
CA LYS A 19 5.74 2.18 -19.70
C LYS A 19 5.70 0.76 -19.16
N HIS A 20 5.32 -0.17 -20.00
CA HIS A 20 5.32 -1.59 -19.70
C HIS A 20 6.19 -2.32 -20.71
N ASP A 21 7.21 -3.00 -20.23
CA ASP A 21 8.05 -3.83 -21.08
C ASP A 21 7.42 -5.22 -21.16
N VAL A 22 7.31 -5.76 -22.37
CA VAL A 22 6.73 -7.07 -22.63
C VAL A 22 7.67 -7.94 -23.47
N CYS A 23 7.73 -9.21 -23.08
CA CYS A 23 8.39 -10.26 -23.83
C CYS A 23 7.35 -11.32 -24.18
N VAL A 24 7.13 -11.53 -25.48
CA VAL A 24 6.14 -12.48 -26.00
C VAL A 24 6.87 -13.65 -26.64
N GLN A 25 6.44 -14.87 -26.34
CA GLN A 25 6.88 -16.09 -27.01
C GLN A 25 5.68 -16.86 -27.55
N PHE A 26 5.66 -17.05 -28.87
CA PHE A 26 4.65 -17.84 -29.57
C PHE A 26 4.97 -19.34 -29.54
N LYS A 27 3.99 -20.19 -29.89
CA LYS A 27 4.18 -21.64 -29.95
C LYS A 27 5.28 -22.10 -30.91
N ASN A 28 5.53 -21.35 -31.98
CA ASN A 28 6.60 -21.64 -32.94
C ASN A 28 8.01 -21.31 -32.42
N GLY A 29 8.12 -20.73 -31.22
CA GLY A 29 9.39 -20.33 -30.61
C GLY A 29 9.77 -18.88 -30.89
N ASP A 30 9.05 -18.16 -31.75
CA ASP A 30 9.33 -16.76 -32.06
C ASP A 30 9.17 -15.91 -30.80
N ARG A 31 10.20 -15.09 -30.52
CA ARG A 31 10.24 -14.17 -29.40
C ARG A 31 10.21 -12.73 -29.89
N ILE A 32 9.33 -11.91 -29.30
CA ILE A 32 9.17 -10.50 -29.63
C ILE A 32 9.23 -9.68 -28.35
N PHE A 33 9.98 -8.58 -28.40
CA PHE A 33 10.01 -7.57 -27.35
C PHE A 33 9.21 -6.35 -27.80
N HIS A 34 8.42 -5.79 -26.89
CA HIS A 34 7.63 -4.61 -27.17
C HIS A 34 7.52 -3.75 -25.91
N VAL A 35 7.20 -2.48 -26.11
CA VAL A 35 7.01 -1.51 -25.03
C VAL A 35 5.63 -0.91 -25.20
N ILE A 36 4.79 -1.03 -24.18
CA ILE A 36 3.44 -0.49 -24.16
C ILE A 36 3.48 0.79 -23.35
N GLU A 37 2.84 1.85 -23.82
CA GLU A 37 2.65 3.06 -23.02
C GLU A 37 1.79 2.78 -21.79
N HIS A 38 1.97 3.54 -20.70
CA HIS A 38 1.16 3.41 -19.49
C HIS A 38 -0.24 4.02 -19.68
N THR A 39 -1.03 3.46 -20.60
CA THR A 39 -2.42 3.84 -20.87
C THR A 39 -3.30 2.60 -21.06
N PRO A 40 -4.55 2.62 -20.57
CA PRO A 40 -5.50 1.53 -20.81
C PRO A 40 -5.72 1.25 -22.30
N GLU A 41 -5.74 2.28 -23.14
CA GLU A 41 -5.97 2.20 -24.58
C GLU A 41 -4.81 1.48 -25.29
N ALA A 42 -3.56 1.79 -24.95
CA ALA A 42 -2.40 1.12 -25.54
C ALA A 42 -2.37 -0.36 -25.15
N LEU A 43 -2.70 -0.69 -23.89
CA LEU A 43 -2.78 -2.07 -23.43
C LEU A 43 -3.91 -2.85 -24.13
N ASP A 44 -5.08 -2.22 -24.33
CA ASP A 44 -6.22 -2.83 -25.01
C ASP A 44 -5.91 -3.11 -26.49
N SER A 45 -5.35 -2.12 -27.21
CA SER A 45 -4.92 -2.29 -28.60
C SER A 45 -3.92 -3.43 -28.73
N TRP A 46 -2.87 -3.40 -27.91
CA TRP A 46 -1.81 -4.41 -27.96
C TRP A 46 -2.32 -5.82 -27.64
N LEU A 47 -3.15 -6.00 -26.62
CA LEU A 47 -3.70 -7.33 -26.26
C LEU A 47 -4.60 -7.88 -27.36
N ASN A 48 -5.44 -7.04 -27.97
CA ASN A 48 -6.33 -7.45 -29.04
C ASN A 48 -5.55 -7.83 -30.31
N GLU A 49 -4.53 -7.05 -30.69
CA GLU A 49 -3.62 -7.40 -31.79
C GLU A 49 -2.87 -8.71 -31.52
N LEU A 50 -2.35 -8.88 -30.31
CA LEU A 50 -1.68 -10.12 -29.91
C LEU A 50 -2.64 -11.32 -29.97
N HIS A 51 -3.89 -11.16 -29.54
CA HIS A 51 -4.90 -12.21 -29.59
C HIS A 51 -5.26 -12.59 -31.03
N GLN A 52 -5.43 -11.62 -31.92
CA GLN A 52 -5.67 -11.87 -33.35
C GLN A 52 -4.51 -12.64 -34.00
N ARG A 53 -3.27 -12.33 -33.62
CA ARG A 53 -2.07 -13.02 -34.12
C ARG A 53 -1.91 -14.43 -33.54
N ALA A 54 -2.10 -14.59 -32.23
CA ALA A 54 -1.93 -15.87 -31.55
C ALA A 54 -3.07 -16.85 -31.81
N LYS A 55 -4.30 -16.36 -32.06
CA LYS A 55 -5.52 -17.16 -32.31
C LYS A 55 -5.79 -18.21 -31.21
N GLY A 56 -5.68 -17.79 -29.95
CA GLY A 56 -5.95 -18.66 -28.81
C GLY A 56 -5.74 -17.96 -27.46
N ARG A 57 -5.75 -18.75 -26.37
CA ARG A 57 -5.53 -18.23 -25.02
C ARG A 57 -4.10 -17.75 -24.84
N ILE A 58 -3.91 -16.68 -24.07
CA ILE A 58 -2.62 -16.06 -23.79
C ILE A 58 -2.32 -16.21 -22.29
N ALA A 59 -1.14 -16.73 -21.97
CA ALA A 59 -0.63 -16.75 -20.59
C ALA A 59 0.24 -15.52 -20.35
N ILE A 60 -0.01 -14.75 -19.30
CA ILE A 60 0.77 -13.55 -18.97
C ILE A 60 1.36 -13.68 -17.57
N ALA A 61 2.69 -13.76 -17.49
CA ALA A 61 3.46 -13.71 -16.27
C ALA A 61 3.68 -12.26 -15.82
N VAL A 62 3.30 -11.95 -14.58
CA VAL A 62 3.46 -10.61 -13.97
C VAL A 62 4.04 -10.73 -12.57
N GLU A 63 4.83 -9.76 -12.12
CA GLU A 63 5.39 -9.77 -10.76
C GLU A 63 4.32 -9.61 -9.66
N LEU A 64 3.21 -8.97 -10.00
CA LEU A 64 2.18 -8.60 -9.03
C LEU A 64 1.11 -9.67 -8.93
N LYS A 65 0.89 -10.18 -7.71
CA LYS A 65 -0.25 -11.07 -7.38
C LYS A 65 -1.59 -10.34 -7.41
N LYS A 66 -1.60 -9.02 -7.18
CA LYS A 66 -2.78 -8.16 -7.06
C LYS A 66 -2.41 -6.74 -7.49
N GLY A 67 -3.38 -5.97 -7.94
CA GLY A 67 -3.19 -4.56 -8.29
C GLY A 67 -3.75 -4.19 -9.66
N PRO A 68 -3.56 -2.93 -10.10
CA PRO A 68 -4.13 -2.39 -11.34
C PRO A 68 -3.86 -3.25 -12.57
N VAL A 69 -2.64 -3.78 -12.70
CA VAL A 69 -2.26 -4.68 -13.80
C VAL A 69 -3.12 -5.94 -13.86
N VAL A 70 -3.33 -6.61 -12.72
CA VAL A 70 -4.11 -7.85 -12.67
C VAL A 70 -5.56 -7.57 -13.05
N TYR A 71 -6.14 -6.46 -12.57
CA TYR A 71 -7.50 -6.07 -12.90
C TYR A 71 -7.65 -5.72 -14.39
N ALA A 72 -6.69 -4.98 -14.95
CA ALA A 72 -6.69 -4.63 -16.37
C ALA A 72 -6.62 -5.87 -17.26
N LEU A 73 -5.78 -6.85 -16.90
CA LEU A 73 -5.64 -8.10 -17.67
C LEU A 73 -6.84 -9.05 -17.50
N GLN A 74 -7.45 -9.11 -16.31
CA GLN A 74 -8.60 -9.98 -16.04
C GLN A 74 -9.88 -9.58 -16.79
N LYS A 75 -9.93 -8.37 -17.39
CA LYS A 75 -11.00 -7.94 -18.31
C LYS A 75 -11.14 -8.86 -19.53
N TYR A 76 -10.04 -9.49 -19.97
CA TYR A 76 -9.98 -10.22 -21.24
C TYR A 76 -10.17 -11.73 -21.02
N PRO A 77 -11.23 -12.35 -21.57
CA PRO A 77 -11.53 -13.77 -21.32
C PRO A 77 -10.49 -14.72 -21.93
N PHE A 78 -9.71 -14.25 -22.91
CA PHE A 78 -8.63 -15.01 -23.53
C PHE A 78 -7.30 -14.92 -22.78
N VAL A 79 -7.20 -14.08 -21.74
CA VAL A 79 -5.98 -13.89 -20.94
C VAL A 79 -6.04 -14.75 -19.68
N THR A 80 -4.91 -15.34 -19.30
CA THR A 80 -4.74 -16.01 -18.01
C THR A 80 -3.48 -15.48 -17.35
N VAL A 81 -3.64 -14.89 -16.16
CA VAL A 81 -2.56 -14.23 -15.43
C VAL A 81 -1.84 -15.21 -14.52
N PHE A 82 -0.52 -15.19 -14.55
CA PHE A 82 0.39 -16.03 -13.77
C PHE A 82 1.27 -15.13 -12.91
N PRO A 83 1.07 -15.06 -11.59
CA PRO A 83 1.87 -14.19 -10.76
C PRO A 83 3.21 -14.83 -10.44
N VAL A 84 4.28 -14.09 -10.69
CA VAL A 84 5.66 -14.44 -10.33
C VAL A 84 6.03 -13.64 -9.09
N HIS A 85 6.58 -14.29 -8.07
CA HIS A 85 6.95 -13.56 -6.85
C HIS A 85 8.19 -12.68 -7.08
N ALA A 86 8.09 -11.38 -6.76
CA ALA A 86 9.16 -10.38 -6.81
C ALA A 86 10.54 -10.89 -6.38
N LEU A 87 10.62 -11.43 -5.16
CA LEU A 87 11.89 -11.94 -4.62
C LEU A 87 12.42 -13.14 -5.41
N SER A 88 11.55 -13.95 -5.99
CA SER A 88 11.97 -15.10 -6.81
C SER A 88 12.57 -14.63 -8.13
N LEU A 89 11.97 -13.62 -8.75
CA LEU A 89 12.48 -13.01 -9.98
C LEU A 89 13.82 -12.31 -9.74
N ALA A 90 13.93 -11.53 -8.65
CA ALA A 90 15.17 -10.87 -8.24
C ALA A 90 16.30 -11.89 -7.96
N ARG A 91 16.01 -12.98 -7.25
CA ARG A 91 16.99 -14.06 -6.98
C ARG A 91 17.36 -14.82 -8.25
N TYR A 92 16.41 -15.04 -9.14
CA TYR A 92 16.65 -15.69 -10.43
C TYR A 92 17.60 -14.84 -11.30
N ARG A 93 17.37 -13.52 -11.34
CA ARG A 93 18.32 -12.58 -11.97
C ARG A 93 19.71 -12.71 -11.37
N GLN A 94 19.84 -12.56 -10.05
CA GLN A 94 21.14 -12.63 -9.37
C GLN A 94 21.89 -13.95 -9.62
N ALA A 95 21.18 -15.07 -9.75
CA ALA A 95 21.79 -16.38 -9.96
C ALA A 95 22.41 -16.55 -11.35
N PHE A 96 21.80 -15.97 -12.40
CA PHE A 96 22.19 -16.20 -13.79
C PHE A 96 22.80 -14.97 -14.47
N TRP A 97 22.52 -13.78 -13.94
CA TRP A 97 23.01 -12.47 -14.39
C TRP A 97 23.43 -11.61 -13.20
N PRO A 98 24.55 -11.95 -12.53
CA PRO A 98 25.03 -11.21 -11.36
C PRO A 98 25.65 -9.85 -11.72
N SER A 99 26.00 -9.62 -13.00
CA SER A 99 26.71 -8.43 -13.47
C SER A 99 25.87 -7.15 -13.47
N GLY A 100 24.54 -7.24 -13.59
CA GLY A 100 23.69 -6.06 -13.76
C GLY A 100 23.97 -5.28 -15.04
N ALA A 101 24.47 -5.98 -16.08
CA ALA A 101 24.89 -5.35 -17.33
C ALA A 101 23.67 -4.91 -18.13
N LYS A 102 23.86 -3.95 -19.04
CA LYS A 102 22.80 -3.48 -19.95
C LYS A 102 22.27 -4.59 -20.88
N ASP A 103 23.08 -5.63 -21.09
CA ASP A 103 22.74 -6.80 -21.90
C ASP A 103 22.02 -7.90 -21.09
N ASP A 104 21.78 -7.67 -19.80
CA ASP A 104 20.99 -8.58 -18.97
C ASP A 104 19.52 -8.57 -19.43
N PRO A 105 18.84 -9.72 -19.35
CA PRO A 105 17.44 -9.84 -19.75
C PRO A 105 16.55 -8.93 -18.91
N GLN A 106 15.58 -8.32 -19.58
CA GLN A 106 14.57 -7.48 -18.93
C GLN A 106 13.69 -8.32 -17.99
N ASP A 107 13.11 -7.67 -16.99
CA ASP A 107 12.22 -8.29 -15.99
C ASP A 107 11.08 -9.06 -16.64
N ALA A 108 10.54 -8.52 -17.74
CA ALA A 108 9.56 -9.17 -18.59
C ALA A 108 10.05 -10.51 -19.16
N GLU A 109 11.29 -10.58 -19.64
CA GLU A 109 11.87 -11.82 -20.15
C GLU A 109 12.13 -12.85 -19.04
N LEU A 110 12.62 -12.39 -17.88
CA LEU A 110 12.84 -13.25 -16.73
C LEU A 110 11.53 -13.84 -16.19
N ALA A 111 10.46 -13.05 -16.15
CA ALA A 111 9.13 -13.52 -15.76
C ALA A 111 8.60 -14.60 -16.72
N LEU A 112 8.75 -14.37 -18.04
CA LEU A 112 8.39 -15.33 -19.07
C LEU A 112 9.17 -16.64 -18.91
N ASP A 113 10.48 -16.55 -18.75
CA ASP A 113 11.38 -17.69 -18.61
C ASP A 113 11.03 -18.53 -17.38
N LEU A 114 10.75 -17.90 -16.23
CA LEU A 114 10.31 -18.59 -15.02
C LEU A 114 9.00 -19.36 -15.23
N MET A 115 8.01 -18.75 -15.89
CA MET A 115 6.74 -19.40 -16.21
C MET A 115 6.92 -20.60 -17.15
N LEU A 116 7.78 -20.45 -18.17
CA LEU A 116 8.02 -21.51 -19.15
C LEU A 116 8.86 -22.67 -18.58
N ARG A 117 9.85 -22.39 -17.73
CA ARG A 117 10.75 -23.39 -17.15
C ARG A 117 10.15 -24.11 -15.94
N TYR A 118 9.32 -23.42 -15.15
CA TYR A 118 8.74 -23.95 -13.92
C TYR A 118 7.20 -23.84 -13.86
N PRO A 119 6.47 -24.42 -14.84
CA PRO A 119 5.01 -24.29 -14.92
C PRO A 119 4.28 -24.88 -13.71
N HIS A 120 4.87 -25.85 -13.00
CA HIS A 120 4.29 -26.42 -11.78
C HIS A 120 4.42 -25.50 -10.55
N LYS A 121 5.36 -24.54 -10.57
CA LYS A 121 5.60 -23.59 -9.48
C LYS A 121 4.87 -22.26 -9.70
N ILE A 122 4.70 -21.86 -10.95
CA ILE A 122 3.99 -20.64 -11.34
C ILE A 122 2.54 -21.02 -11.71
N LYS A 123 1.62 -20.83 -10.78
CA LYS A 123 0.20 -21.17 -10.96
C LYS A 123 -0.61 -19.97 -11.43
N ALA A 124 -1.65 -20.19 -12.22
CA ALA A 124 -2.56 -19.12 -12.63
C ALA A 124 -3.24 -18.48 -11.40
N ILE A 125 -3.55 -17.19 -11.49
CA ILE A 125 -4.42 -16.50 -10.52
C ILE A 125 -5.81 -17.11 -10.65
N GLU A 126 -6.32 -17.65 -9.56
CA GLU A 126 -7.74 -17.97 -9.45
C GLU A 126 -8.52 -16.66 -9.30
N VAL A 127 -9.58 -16.51 -10.11
CA VAL A 127 -10.42 -15.33 -10.05
C VAL A 127 -11.25 -15.43 -8.77
N ASP A 128 -10.80 -14.75 -7.72
CA ASP A 128 -11.54 -14.62 -6.46
C ASP A 128 -12.95 -14.05 -6.72
N ASN A 129 -13.95 -14.54 -5.98
CA ASN A 129 -15.31 -13.97 -5.99
C ASN A 129 -15.23 -12.43 -5.74
N PRO A 130 -15.99 -11.60 -6.50
CA PRO A 130 -16.05 -10.15 -6.28
C PRO A 130 -16.19 -9.73 -4.81
N ASP A 131 -17.02 -10.42 -4.03
CA ASP A 131 -17.23 -10.14 -2.60
C ASP A 131 -15.97 -10.39 -1.77
N ILE A 132 -15.25 -11.48 -2.08
CA ILE A 132 -13.98 -11.82 -1.43
C ILE A 132 -12.92 -10.76 -1.75
N ARG A 133 -12.85 -10.31 -3.01
CA ARG A 133 -11.91 -9.26 -3.43
C ARG A 133 -12.21 -7.93 -2.74
N LEU A 134 -13.48 -7.54 -2.67
CA LEU A 134 -13.91 -6.33 -1.97
C LEU A 134 -13.53 -6.41 -0.48
N LEU A 135 -13.81 -7.54 0.17
CA LEU A 135 -13.45 -7.75 1.57
C LEU A 135 -11.94 -7.64 1.79
N GLN A 136 -11.13 -8.25 0.93
CA GLN A 136 -9.66 -8.14 1.00
C GLN A 136 -9.20 -6.68 0.85
N GLN A 137 -9.76 -5.92 -0.09
CA GLN A 137 -9.45 -4.49 -0.27
C GLN A 137 -9.80 -3.65 0.96
N LEU A 138 -11.00 -3.86 1.53
CA LEU A 138 -11.43 -3.15 2.74
C LEU A 138 -10.55 -3.48 3.96
N VAL A 139 -10.13 -4.75 4.10
CA VAL A 139 -9.22 -5.17 5.17
C VAL A 139 -7.85 -4.48 5.02
N GLU A 140 -7.34 -4.37 3.79
CA GLU A 140 -6.06 -3.71 3.54
C GLU A 140 -6.15 -2.20 3.77
N GLN A 141 -7.21 -1.55 3.29
CA GLN A 141 -7.49 -0.13 3.59
C GLN A 141 -7.57 0.13 5.10
N ARG A 142 -8.23 -0.76 5.86
CA ARG A 142 -8.28 -0.66 7.31
C ARG A 142 -6.90 -0.75 7.95
N ARG A 143 -6.01 -1.63 7.48
CA ARG A 143 -4.63 -1.72 7.99
C ARG A 143 -3.86 -0.43 7.74
N LEU A 144 -3.94 0.11 6.53
CA LEU A 144 -3.33 1.40 6.18
C LEU A 144 -3.83 2.54 7.09
N LEU A 145 -5.15 2.63 7.30
CA LEU A 145 -5.71 3.65 8.20
C LEU A 145 -5.23 3.51 9.65
N VAL A 146 -5.03 2.28 10.14
CA VAL A 146 -4.48 2.03 11.48
C VAL A 146 -3.01 2.47 11.55
N GLU A 147 -2.22 2.21 10.50
CA GLU A 147 -0.84 2.65 10.42
C GLU A 147 -0.71 4.18 10.32
N ASP A 148 -1.59 4.81 9.55
CA ASP A 148 -1.66 6.27 9.43
C ASP A 148 -2.08 6.90 10.75
N LYS A 149 -3.09 6.35 11.44
CA LYS A 149 -3.45 6.78 12.80
C LYS A 149 -2.24 6.73 13.72
N ARG A 150 -1.50 5.61 13.74
CA ARG A 150 -0.27 5.48 14.54
C ARG A 150 0.77 6.53 14.16
N ARG A 151 0.98 6.75 12.86
CA ARG A 151 1.93 7.73 12.33
C ARG A 151 1.58 9.15 12.77
N PHE A 152 0.32 9.57 12.63
CA PHE A 152 -0.14 10.90 13.01
C PHE A 152 -0.07 11.11 14.52
N VAL A 153 -0.46 10.12 15.32
CA VAL A 153 -0.34 10.19 16.79
C VAL A 153 1.12 10.35 17.20
N ASN A 154 2.04 9.58 16.61
CA ASN A 154 3.47 9.72 16.92
C ASN A 154 4.02 11.10 16.52
N ARG A 155 3.61 11.64 15.37
CA ARG A 155 3.99 13.01 14.97
C ARG A 155 3.46 14.04 15.96
N LEU A 156 2.19 13.93 16.35
CA LEU A 156 1.57 14.81 17.35
C LEU A 156 2.30 14.74 18.69
N ILE A 157 2.61 13.53 19.18
CA ILE A 157 3.37 13.34 20.42
C ILE A 157 4.74 14.02 20.32
N ASN A 158 5.45 13.85 19.21
CA ASN A 158 6.76 14.47 19.01
C ASN A 158 6.66 16.00 18.98
N THR A 159 5.63 16.56 18.37
CA THR A 159 5.35 18.00 18.39
C THR A 159 5.05 18.50 19.80
N LEU A 160 4.17 17.82 20.54
CA LEU A 160 3.82 18.20 21.92
C LEU A 160 5.02 18.15 22.87
N LYS A 161 5.94 17.18 22.70
CA LYS A 161 7.19 17.13 23.49
C LYS A 161 8.06 18.38 23.34
N GLN A 162 7.94 19.14 22.26
CA GLN A 162 8.77 20.31 22.01
C GLN A 162 8.30 21.56 22.78
N TYR A 163 7.00 21.69 23.07
CA TYR A 163 6.47 22.91 23.71
C TYR A 163 5.31 22.71 24.70
N TYR A 164 4.57 21.61 24.60
CA TYR A 164 3.36 21.34 25.39
C TYR A 164 3.28 19.87 25.84
N PRO A 165 4.22 19.39 26.68
CA PRO A 165 4.31 17.98 27.04
C PRO A 165 3.26 17.50 28.05
N GLN A 166 2.63 18.39 28.81
CA GLN A 166 1.76 18.05 29.95
C GLN A 166 0.54 17.17 29.57
N PRO A 167 -0.15 17.38 28.43
CA PRO A 167 -1.20 16.46 27.98
C PRO A 167 -0.73 15.01 27.81
N LEU A 168 0.57 14.77 27.56
CA LEU A 168 1.13 13.42 27.42
C LEU A 168 1.21 12.66 28.74
N GLU A 169 1.14 13.37 29.86
CA GLU A 169 1.07 12.83 31.23
C GLU A 169 -0.37 12.68 31.70
N TRP A 170 -1.24 13.62 31.33
CA TRP A 170 -2.65 13.60 31.72
C TRP A 170 -3.47 12.51 31.02
N PHE A 171 -3.04 12.06 29.83
CA PHE A 171 -3.74 11.08 29.02
C PHE A 171 -2.91 9.82 28.79
N SER A 172 -3.43 8.68 29.24
CA SER A 172 -2.88 7.35 28.91
C SER A 172 -3.05 7.02 27.43
N HIS A 173 -4.20 7.37 26.84
CA HIS A 173 -4.53 7.15 25.44
C HIS A 173 -4.38 8.44 24.62
N ARG A 174 -3.25 8.54 23.90
CA ARG A 174 -2.83 9.71 23.09
C ARG A 174 -3.47 9.76 21.70
N ASP A 175 -4.42 8.88 21.45
CA ASP A 175 -5.20 8.76 20.24
C ASP A 175 -6.71 8.78 20.53
N SER A 176 -7.08 9.09 21.77
CA SER A 176 -8.46 9.24 22.19
C SER A 176 -9.05 10.54 21.66
N SER A 177 -10.34 10.51 21.35
CA SER A 177 -11.06 11.69 20.86
C SER A 177 -10.99 12.87 21.85
N LEU A 178 -11.07 12.60 23.16
CA LEU A 178 -10.93 13.65 24.19
C LEU A 178 -9.54 14.29 24.19
N PHE A 179 -8.47 13.50 24.01
CA PHE A 179 -7.11 14.03 23.91
C PHE A 179 -6.97 14.94 22.68
N CYS A 180 -7.41 14.49 21.51
CA CYS A 180 -7.34 15.29 20.29
C CYS A 180 -8.17 16.58 20.40
N GLU A 181 -9.38 16.50 20.94
CA GLU A 181 -10.25 17.66 21.16
C GLU A 181 -9.63 18.68 22.14
N LEU A 182 -8.91 18.21 23.16
CA LEU A 182 -8.20 19.08 24.10
C LEU A 182 -7.15 19.91 23.36
N ILE A 183 -6.33 19.25 22.54
CA ILE A 183 -5.26 19.92 21.79
C ILE A 183 -5.83 20.88 20.74
N ILE A 184 -6.94 20.51 20.08
CA ILE A 184 -7.62 21.41 19.13
C ILE A 184 -8.16 22.65 19.84
N ARG A 185 -8.77 22.48 21.02
CA ARG A 185 -9.40 23.59 21.77
C ARG A 185 -8.39 24.47 22.49
N TRP A 186 -7.31 23.88 23.00
CA TRP A 186 -6.23 24.56 23.71
C TRP A 186 -4.88 24.01 23.24
N PRO A 187 -4.35 24.52 22.11
CA PRO A 187 -3.10 24.04 21.52
C PRO A 187 -1.86 24.29 22.37
N SER A 188 -1.92 25.14 23.41
CA SER A 188 -0.79 25.35 24.32
C SER A 188 -1.23 25.44 25.79
N LEU A 189 -0.29 25.18 26.70
CA LEU A 189 -0.56 25.29 28.14
C LEU A 189 -1.03 26.68 28.53
N GLN A 190 -0.47 27.73 27.92
CA GLN A 190 -0.86 29.10 28.21
C GLN A 190 -2.33 29.36 27.87
N GLN A 191 -2.81 28.81 26.75
CA GLN A 191 -4.22 28.92 26.38
C GLN A 191 -5.10 28.10 27.32
N LEU A 192 -4.66 26.90 27.70
CA LEU A 192 -5.39 26.06 28.64
C LEU A 192 -5.51 26.72 30.03
N LYS A 193 -4.45 27.33 30.55
CA LYS A 193 -4.45 28.02 31.86
C LYS A 193 -5.31 29.29 31.89
N ARG A 194 -5.65 29.86 30.73
CA ARG A 194 -6.59 30.99 30.64
C ARG A 194 -8.05 30.53 30.77
N ALA A 195 -8.33 29.25 30.54
CA ALA A 195 -9.68 28.71 30.71
C ALA A 195 -10.03 28.63 32.21
N ARG A 196 -11.30 28.90 32.54
CA ARG A 196 -11.81 28.69 33.91
C ARG A 196 -11.80 27.20 34.23
N SER A 197 -11.50 26.86 35.48
CA SER A 197 -11.46 25.46 35.95
C SER A 197 -12.77 24.72 35.68
N ASP A 198 -13.93 25.39 35.81
CA ASP A 198 -15.23 24.80 35.50
C ASP A 198 -15.40 24.48 34.00
N THR A 199 -14.84 25.29 33.11
CA THR A 199 -14.85 25.03 31.67
C THR A 199 -14.01 23.80 31.33
N VAL A 200 -12.85 23.66 31.96
CA VAL A 200 -11.98 22.49 31.79
C VAL A 200 -12.65 21.24 32.34
N ARG A 201 -13.26 21.33 33.54
CA ARG A 201 -14.01 20.23 34.16
C ARG A 201 -15.17 19.77 33.28
N HIS A 202 -15.98 20.71 32.79
CA HIS A 202 -17.09 20.40 31.89
C HIS A 202 -16.58 19.72 30.61
N PHE A 203 -15.48 20.22 30.02
CA PHE A 203 -14.86 19.59 28.86
C PHE A 203 -14.40 18.16 29.14
N MET A 204 -13.70 17.91 30.25
CA MET A 204 -13.21 16.57 30.62
C MET A 204 -14.36 15.59 30.87
N ASN A 205 -15.48 16.08 31.38
CA ASN A 205 -16.66 15.27 31.69
C ASN A 205 -17.59 15.04 30.49
N ALA A 206 -17.45 15.79 29.39
CA ALA A 206 -18.36 15.76 28.24
C ALA A 206 -18.46 14.39 27.56
N LYS A 207 -17.40 13.59 27.59
CA LYS A 207 -17.34 12.25 26.95
C LYS A 207 -17.74 11.11 27.90
N GLY A 208 -17.94 11.39 29.20
CA GLY A 208 -18.21 10.37 30.22
C GLY A 208 -17.09 9.32 30.38
N GLY A 209 -17.43 8.20 31.01
CA GLY A 209 -16.56 7.02 31.13
C GLY A 209 -15.51 7.08 32.25
N PRO A 210 -14.58 6.10 32.30
CA PRO A 210 -13.58 5.99 33.38
C PRO A 210 -12.63 7.19 33.49
N ALA A 211 -12.48 7.97 32.40
CA ALA A 211 -11.65 9.15 32.36
C ALA A 211 -12.15 10.28 33.30
N VAL A 212 -13.45 10.29 33.64
CA VAL A 212 -14.07 11.26 34.55
C VAL A 212 -13.47 11.19 35.95
N ALA A 213 -13.05 9.99 36.40
CA ALA A 213 -12.44 9.80 37.71
C ALA A 213 -11.11 10.58 37.85
N TYR A 214 -10.44 10.86 36.74
CA TYR A 214 -9.17 11.59 36.70
C TYR A 214 -9.35 13.11 36.51
N THR A 215 -10.59 13.61 36.38
CA THR A 215 -10.85 15.02 36.06
C THR A 215 -10.27 15.97 37.11
N GLU A 216 -10.51 15.76 38.40
CA GLU A 216 -10.00 16.66 39.44
C GLU A 216 -8.46 16.63 39.52
N GLN A 217 -7.86 15.45 39.39
CA GLN A 217 -6.40 15.30 39.33
C GLN A 217 -5.80 16.09 38.16
N ARG A 218 -6.44 16.00 36.98
CA ARG A 218 -6.00 16.75 35.78
C ARG A 218 -6.16 18.25 35.97
N VAL A 219 -7.29 18.72 36.50
CA VAL A 219 -7.53 20.15 36.76
C VAL A 219 -6.50 20.71 37.75
N ALA A 220 -6.20 19.99 38.83
CA ALA A 220 -5.16 20.37 39.78
C ALA A 220 -3.77 20.42 39.12
N SER A 221 -3.45 19.42 38.30
CA SER A 221 -2.18 19.36 37.56
C SER A 221 -2.05 20.50 36.52
N ILE A 222 -3.14 20.89 35.85
CA ILE A 222 -3.16 22.02 34.92
C ILE A 222 -2.84 23.33 35.65
N ALA A 223 -3.39 23.54 36.84
CA ALA A 223 -3.17 24.75 37.62
C ALA A 223 -1.69 24.90 38.02
N SER A 224 -1.06 23.82 38.48
CA SER A 224 0.34 23.79 38.90
C SER A 224 1.35 23.64 37.75
N ALA A 225 0.90 23.25 36.55
CA ALA A 225 1.76 23.07 35.39
C ALA A 225 2.48 24.36 34.97
N ILE A 226 3.75 24.21 34.59
CA ILE A 226 4.63 25.27 34.08
C ILE A 226 4.91 24.97 32.60
N PRO A 227 4.87 25.98 31.71
CA PRO A 227 5.16 25.77 30.29
C PRO A 227 6.61 25.32 30.08
N LEU A 228 6.83 24.41 29.12
CA LEU A 228 8.19 23.96 28.79
C LEU A 228 9.03 25.10 28.20
N THR A 229 8.41 25.91 27.36
CA THR A 229 9.00 27.11 26.78
C THR A 229 7.93 28.19 26.64
N THR A 230 8.36 29.45 26.55
CA THR A 230 7.54 30.61 26.21
C THR A 230 7.90 31.20 24.84
N ASP A 231 8.83 30.57 24.13
CA ASP A 231 9.27 30.97 22.79
C ASP A 231 8.15 30.77 21.75
N LYS A 232 7.69 31.88 21.18
CA LYS A 232 6.63 31.89 20.16
C LYS A 232 7.02 31.25 18.83
N THR A 233 8.31 31.03 18.60
CA THR A 233 8.78 30.34 17.38
C THR A 233 8.64 28.82 17.46
N VAL A 234 8.52 28.29 18.68
CA VAL A 234 8.38 26.86 18.97
C VAL A 234 6.90 26.48 19.24
N ILE A 235 6.09 27.44 19.69
CA ILE A 235 4.67 27.27 20.10
C ILE A 235 3.70 27.45 18.94
#